data_AF-A0A945GNI1-F1
#
_entry.id   AF-A0A945GNI1-F1
#
_cell.length_a   1.000
_cell.length_b   1.000
_cell.length_c   1.000
_cell.angle_alpha   90.00
_cell.angle_beta   90.00
_cell.angle_gamma   90.00
#
_symmetry.space_group_name_H-M   'P 1'
#
loop_
_entity.id
_entity.type
_entity.pdbx_description
1 polymer ?
#
loop_
_entity_poly.entity_id
_entity_poly.type
_entity_poly.pdbx_seq_one_letter_code
_entity_poly.pdbx_strand_id
1 'polypeptide(L)'
;MPLGKTLKALRQKQSLNQKALSALSGVSQATISRIETGRVRQLRSSALKNLADALGVSVDFLMGDNEVFANIPTASGGGSAGSIPGVREDRFRQIADTLDAFIVHEQGRVLYVNQTFADMLGYRKEELLGKNGIELISAPQSRSTLQRMIGALSTDPYEALLVRKDGSLFPVEISGKNINENVRLGVVRDITSRRCQQAVSRVQQAGLEADRIDHMAKVVRIMCDELEDMGLPFEAVGVNIIDEENDQFISYSAYPESKGYRSFQDARSLQQFMQSHAPIRGLVSHWRRNKVWEREVDEEFAQMVRESPMGSSYSPALMVDVPFPQGTLVMGLSSSRTVRIEDVATLLQALSQPLSCILKRLQEIESLTVQLRQARGEEVAAKA
;
A
#
# COMPACT_ATOMS: atom_id res chain seq x y z
N MET A 1 -7.85 42.04 23.32
CA MET A 1 -8.05 43.26 22.52
C MET A 1 -7.85 43.13 20.98
N PRO A 2 -8.11 41.99 20.29
CA PRO A 2 -8.08 41.99 18.81
C PRO A 2 -9.40 42.47 18.17
N LEU A 3 -10.55 42.05 18.72
CA LEU A 3 -11.88 42.20 18.12
C LEU A 3 -12.25 43.61 17.65
N GLY A 4 -12.09 44.63 18.49
CA GLY A 4 -12.49 46.00 18.15
C GLY A 4 -11.68 46.60 16.99
N LYS A 5 -10.39 46.25 16.90
CA LYS A 5 -9.52 46.69 15.80
C LYS A 5 -9.86 45.95 14.50
N THR A 6 -10.03 44.62 14.57
CA THR A 6 -10.40 43.79 13.42
C THR A 6 -11.74 44.19 12.83
N LEU A 7 -12.76 44.40 13.68
CA LEU A 7 -14.10 44.82 13.26
C LEU A 7 -14.06 46.18 12.53
N LYS A 8 -13.32 47.16 13.08
CA LYS A 8 -13.18 48.48 12.48
C LYS A 8 -12.47 48.42 11.13
N ALA A 9 -11.41 47.62 11.02
CA ALA A 9 -10.63 47.46 9.79
C ALA A 9 -11.45 46.80 8.67
N LEU A 10 -12.17 45.70 8.97
CA LEU A 10 -13.03 45.02 7.99
C LEU A 10 -14.16 45.92 7.49
N ARG A 11 -14.82 46.63 8.42
CA ARG A 11 -15.89 47.57 8.08
C ARG A 11 -15.38 48.67 7.15
N GLN A 12 -14.20 49.23 7.42
CA GLN A 12 -13.59 50.26 6.58
C GLN A 12 -13.14 49.71 5.21
N LYS A 13 -12.62 48.49 5.15
CA LYS A 13 -12.23 47.82 3.88
C LYS A 13 -13.42 47.64 2.93
N GLN A 14 -14.62 47.47 3.48
CA GLN A 14 -15.88 47.38 2.72
C GLN A 14 -16.58 48.73 2.56
N SER A 15 -15.92 49.86 2.88
CA SER A 15 -16.48 51.22 2.80
C SER A 15 -17.78 51.41 3.59
N LEU A 16 -18.02 50.60 4.62
CA LEU A 16 -19.22 50.69 5.47
C LEU A 16 -18.99 51.69 6.61
N ASN A 17 -20.01 52.50 6.92
CA ASN A 17 -20.04 53.23 8.19
C ASN A 17 -20.74 52.38 9.29
N GLN A 18 -20.65 52.79 10.56
CA GLN A 18 -21.23 52.00 11.67
C GLN A 18 -22.76 51.83 11.54
N LYS A 19 -23.45 52.80 10.93
CA LYS A 19 -24.90 52.75 10.67
C LYS A 19 -25.24 51.73 9.58
N ALA A 20 -24.44 51.64 8.52
CA ALA A 20 -24.58 50.67 7.44
C ALA A 20 -24.32 49.24 7.93
N LEU A 21 -23.25 49.03 8.73
CA LEU A 21 -22.99 47.73 9.34
C LEU A 21 -24.11 47.33 10.34
N SER A 22 -24.69 48.31 11.04
CA SER A 22 -25.83 48.07 11.93
C SER A 22 -27.05 47.54 11.15
N ALA A 23 -27.35 48.12 9.99
CA ALA A 23 -28.44 47.67 9.13
C ALA A 23 -28.21 46.26 8.57
N LEU A 24 -26.96 45.91 8.22
CA LEU A 24 -26.60 44.59 7.67
C LEU A 24 -26.56 43.48 8.72
N SER A 25 -26.09 43.78 9.93
CA SER A 25 -25.92 42.77 11.01
C SER A 25 -27.11 42.70 11.97
N GLY A 26 -28.01 43.67 11.96
CA GLY A 26 -29.04 43.82 12.99
C GLY A 26 -28.49 44.12 14.40
N VAL A 27 -27.18 44.36 14.53
CA VAL A 27 -26.55 44.79 15.79
C VAL A 27 -26.60 46.30 15.87
N SER A 28 -27.05 46.87 16.99
CA SER A 28 -27.24 48.32 17.10
C SER A 28 -25.93 49.10 16.91
N GLN A 29 -26.01 50.25 16.24
CA GLN A 29 -24.85 51.13 16.01
C GLN A 29 -24.10 51.48 17.31
N ALA A 30 -24.83 51.69 18.41
CA ALA A 30 -24.23 51.93 19.73
C ALA A 30 -23.40 50.73 20.23
N THR A 31 -23.86 49.50 19.97
CA THR A 31 -23.12 48.28 20.30
C THR A 31 -21.86 48.16 19.45
N ILE A 32 -21.95 48.40 18.14
CA ILE A 32 -20.79 48.40 17.22
C ILE A 32 -19.73 49.41 17.67
N SER A 33 -20.14 50.63 17.99
CA SER A 33 -19.23 51.67 18.49
C SER A 33 -18.54 51.28 19.81
N ARG A 34 -19.27 50.64 20.73
CA ARG A 34 -18.69 50.11 21.98
C ARG A 34 -17.69 48.98 21.74
N ILE A 35 -17.91 48.12 20.75
CA ILE A 35 -16.97 47.05 20.38
C ILE A 35 -15.67 47.65 19.82
N GLU A 36 -15.79 48.57 18.84
CA GLU A 36 -14.64 49.22 18.19
C GLU A 36 -13.78 50.03 19.17
N THR A 37 -14.40 50.59 20.21
CA THR A 37 -13.71 51.35 21.27
C THR A 37 -13.23 50.48 22.43
N GLY A 38 -13.43 49.16 22.38
CA GLY A 38 -12.99 48.23 23.42
C GLY A 38 -13.77 48.31 24.74
N ARG A 39 -14.96 48.94 24.74
CA ARG A 39 -15.80 49.17 25.94
C ARG A 39 -16.85 48.06 26.17
N VAL A 40 -16.61 46.86 25.65
CA VAL A 40 -17.46 45.69 25.87
C VAL A 40 -16.63 44.60 26.53
N ARG A 41 -17.01 44.21 27.76
CA ARG A 41 -16.35 43.13 28.52
C ARG A 41 -16.85 41.74 28.10
N GLN A 42 -18.11 41.61 27.68
CA GLN A 42 -18.70 40.37 27.17
C GLN A 42 -19.70 40.69 26.06
N LEU A 43 -19.53 40.06 24.90
CA LEU A 43 -20.52 40.11 23.81
C LEU A 43 -21.41 38.88 23.84
N ARG A 44 -22.69 39.08 23.52
CA ARG A 44 -23.58 37.95 23.23
C ARG A 44 -23.12 37.25 21.95
N SER A 45 -23.08 35.93 21.96
CA SER A 45 -22.65 35.11 20.83
C SER A 45 -23.43 35.39 19.54
N SER A 46 -24.71 35.76 19.66
CA SER A 46 -25.55 36.14 18.52
C SER A 46 -25.11 37.45 17.85
N ALA A 47 -24.68 38.45 18.63
CA ALA A 47 -24.19 39.72 18.07
C ALA A 47 -22.85 39.55 17.35
N LEU A 48 -21.96 38.70 17.89
CA LEU A 48 -20.70 38.34 17.24
C LEU A 48 -20.93 37.62 15.91
N LYS A 49 -21.83 36.63 15.91
CA LYS A 49 -22.20 35.88 14.71
C LYS A 49 -22.78 36.80 13.63
N ASN A 50 -23.76 37.63 13.98
CA ASN A 50 -24.38 38.50 13.00
C ASN A 50 -23.42 39.55 12.41
N LEU A 51 -22.45 40.03 13.20
CA LEU A 51 -21.41 40.94 12.69
C LEU A 51 -20.45 40.23 11.74
N ALA A 52 -20.08 38.98 12.05
CA ALA A 52 -19.23 38.17 11.21
C ALA A 52 -19.92 37.85 9.86
N ASP A 53 -21.18 37.42 9.92
CA ASP A 53 -22.01 37.12 8.75
C ASP A 53 -22.19 38.36 7.86
N ALA A 54 -22.49 39.53 8.44
CA ALA A 54 -22.64 40.78 7.71
C ALA A 54 -21.35 41.27 7.03
N LEU A 55 -20.18 40.87 7.54
CA LEU A 55 -18.88 41.21 6.99
C LEU A 55 -18.32 40.11 6.09
N GLY A 56 -19.00 38.97 5.95
CA GLY A 56 -18.55 37.83 5.17
C GLY A 56 -17.28 37.17 5.73
N VAL A 57 -17.11 37.19 7.06
CA VAL A 57 -15.97 36.57 7.75
C VAL A 57 -16.45 35.59 8.83
N SER A 58 -15.57 34.73 9.34
CA SER A 58 -15.90 33.89 10.50
C SER A 58 -15.82 34.68 11.82
N VAL A 59 -16.53 34.21 12.84
CA VAL A 59 -16.45 34.78 14.21
C VAL A 59 -15.02 34.67 14.76
N ASP A 60 -14.32 33.58 14.46
CA ASP A 60 -12.95 33.33 14.90
C ASP A 60 -11.95 34.31 14.25
N PHE A 61 -12.12 34.61 12.96
CA PHE A 61 -11.33 35.65 12.27
C PHE A 61 -11.58 37.04 12.90
N LEU A 62 -12.85 37.37 13.17
CA LEU A 62 -13.23 38.60 13.85
C LEU A 62 -12.55 38.70 15.24
N MET A 63 -12.32 37.57 15.89
CA MET A 63 -11.69 37.46 17.21
C MET A 63 -10.15 37.51 17.19
N GLY A 64 -9.49 37.31 16.04
CA GLY A 64 -8.08 37.68 15.81
C GLY A 64 -7.04 36.55 15.73
N ASP A 65 -7.41 35.32 15.41
CA ASP A 65 -6.46 34.20 15.22
C ASP A 65 -5.80 34.24 13.82
N ASN A 66 -4.78 35.08 13.64
CA ASN A 66 -4.37 35.59 12.33
C ASN A 66 -3.06 35.06 11.70
N GLU A 67 -2.33 34.10 12.28
CA GLU A 67 -0.91 33.92 11.89
C GLU A 67 -0.58 32.83 10.84
N VAL A 68 -1.54 32.11 10.26
CA VAL A 68 -1.18 30.98 9.35
C VAL A 68 -1.59 31.20 7.88
N PHE A 69 -2.53 32.09 7.57
CA PHE A 69 -3.15 32.16 6.23
C PHE A 69 -2.77 33.39 5.38
N ALA A 70 -1.92 34.28 5.89
CA ALA A 70 -1.53 35.49 5.18
C ALA A 70 -0.64 35.24 3.94
N ASN A 71 -0.08 34.03 3.78
CA ASN A 71 0.89 33.71 2.73
C ASN A 71 0.36 32.80 1.61
N ILE A 72 -0.95 32.56 1.52
CA ILE A 72 -1.54 31.89 0.35
C ILE A 72 -1.96 32.98 -0.64
N PRO A 73 -1.38 33.06 -1.85
CA PRO A 73 -1.82 34.04 -2.84
C PRO A 73 -3.26 33.73 -3.24
N THR A 74 -4.19 34.61 -2.87
CA THR A 74 -5.54 34.60 -3.46
C THR A 74 -5.41 35.06 -4.90
N ALA A 75 -5.72 34.17 -5.86
CA ALA A 75 -5.80 34.52 -7.26
C ALA A 75 -6.74 35.73 -7.44
N SER A 76 -6.16 36.84 -7.91
CA SER A 76 -6.90 38.02 -8.34
C SER A 76 -7.48 37.76 -9.73
N GLY A 77 -8.81 37.70 -9.85
CA GLY A 77 -9.46 37.68 -11.17
C GLY A 77 -10.90 37.19 -11.13
N GLY A 78 -11.83 38.13 -10.94
CA GLY A 78 -13.28 38.09 -11.12
C GLY A 78 -13.96 36.80 -11.62
N GLY A 79 -14.89 36.30 -10.80
CA GLY A 79 -15.90 35.32 -11.21
C GLY A 79 -16.49 34.63 -9.99
N SER A 80 -17.75 34.93 -9.68
CA SER A 80 -18.51 34.36 -8.57
C SER A 80 -18.53 32.83 -8.59
N ALA A 81 -17.78 32.19 -7.69
CA ALA A 81 -17.99 30.79 -7.33
C ALA A 81 -18.18 30.74 -5.82
N GLY A 82 -19.38 30.30 -5.40
CA GLY A 82 -19.75 30.17 -4.00
C GLY A 82 -18.74 29.29 -3.26
N SER A 83 -17.93 29.93 -2.43
CA SER A 83 -17.15 29.28 -1.39
C SER A 83 -18.12 28.54 -0.46
N ILE A 84 -18.02 27.21 -0.41
CA ILE A 84 -18.75 26.38 0.56
C ILE A 84 -18.36 26.87 1.98
N PRO A 85 -19.27 27.51 2.74
CA PRO A 85 -18.95 28.00 4.07
C PRO A 85 -19.31 26.91 5.09
N GLY A 86 -18.33 26.43 5.87
CA GLY A 86 -18.67 25.68 7.09
C GLY A 86 -17.70 24.59 7.54
N VAL A 87 -16.66 24.25 6.77
CA VAL A 87 -15.66 23.29 7.27
C VAL A 87 -14.51 24.07 7.90
N ARG A 88 -14.56 24.17 9.24
CA ARG A 88 -13.44 24.61 10.09
C ARG A 88 -12.19 23.91 9.58
N GLU A 89 -11.07 24.59 9.39
CA GLU A 89 -9.86 23.93 8.88
C GLU A 89 -9.46 22.73 9.73
N ASP A 90 -9.69 22.79 11.03
CA ASP A 90 -9.51 21.65 11.95
C ASP A 90 -10.55 20.54 11.78
N ARG A 91 -11.78 20.85 11.32
CA ARG A 91 -12.80 19.85 10.96
C ARG A 91 -12.54 19.25 9.58
N PHE A 92 -12.02 20.03 8.62
CA PHE A 92 -11.59 19.52 7.32
C PHE A 92 -10.37 18.63 7.51
N ARG A 93 -9.38 19.09 8.30
CA ARG A 93 -8.24 18.28 8.74
C ARG A 93 -8.69 17.05 9.50
N GLN A 94 -9.57 17.15 10.50
CA GLN A 94 -10.07 15.98 11.23
C GLN A 94 -10.84 14.98 10.37
N ILE A 95 -11.73 15.45 9.48
CA ILE A 95 -12.50 14.58 8.57
C ILE A 95 -11.59 13.97 7.51
N ALA A 96 -10.64 14.75 6.96
CA ALA A 96 -9.71 14.27 5.96
C ALA A 96 -8.57 13.42 6.57
N ASP A 97 -8.26 13.59 7.85
CA ASP A 97 -7.41 12.70 8.66
C ASP A 97 -8.18 11.43 9.09
N THR A 98 -9.51 11.39 8.95
CA THR A 98 -10.34 10.16 9.09
C THR A 98 -10.62 9.46 7.76
N LEU A 99 -10.10 9.97 6.63
CA LEU A 99 -10.31 9.45 5.28
C LEU A 99 -9.01 8.95 4.63
N ASP A 100 -9.11 8.53 3.35
CA ASP A 100 -8.00 8.11 2.47
C ASP A 100 -6.77 9.04 2.61
N ALA A 101 -5.56 8.48 2.52
CA ALA A 101 -4.33 9.25 2.56
C ALA A 101 -4.27 10.25 1.40
N PHE A 102 -3.84 11.50 1.65
CA PHE A 102 -3.74 12.48 0.57
C PHE A 102 -2.55 13.44 0.73
N ILE A 103 -2.15 13.96 -0.42
CA ILE A 103 -1.01 14.85 -0.63
C ILE A 103 -1.45 16.02 -1.51
N VAL A 104 -1.02 17.23 -1.17
CA VAL A 104 -1.11 18.40 -2.05
C VAL A 104 0.29 18.75 -2.51
N HIS A 105 0.49 18.91 -3.81
CA HIS A 105 1.79 19.18 -4.37
C HIS A 105 1.73 20.15 -5.56
N GLU A 106 2.84 20.84 -5.79
CA GLU A 106 3.09 21.62 -7.01
C GLU A 106 4.14 20.89 -7.84
N GLN A 107 3.74 20.31 -8.98
CA GLN A 107 4.64 19.53 -9.86
C GLN A 107 5.52 18.50 -9.13
N GLY A 108 4.95 17.79 -8.14
CA GLY A 108 5.65 16.82 -7.30
C GLY A 108 6.31 17.39 -6.05
N ARG A 109 6.47 18.71 -5.92
CA ARG A 109 6.92 19.34 -4.68
C ARG A 109 5.80 19.35 -3.64
N VAL A 110 6.02 18.70 -2.50
CA VAL A 110 5.01 18.54 -1.45
C VAL A 110 4.71 19.88 -0.77
N LEU A 111 3.45 20.30 -0.81
CA LEU A 111 2.95 21.50 -0.12
C LEU A 111 2.24 21.14 1.18
N TYR A 112 1.54 20.00 1.20
CA TYR A 112 0.80 19.52 2.37
C TYR A 112 0.58 18.00 2.29
N VAL A 113 0.48 17.33 3.45
CA VAL A 113 0.06 15.94 3.59
C VAL A 113 -0.81 15.78 4.84
N ASN A 114 -1.78 14.87 4.80
CA ASN A 114 -2.55 14.50 6.00
C ASN A 114 -1.79 13.50 6.88
N GLN A 115 -2.30 13.23 8.09
CA GLN A 115 -1.61 12.32 9.01
C GLN A 115 -1.58 10.90 8.46
N THR A 116 -2.68 10.45 7.87
CA THR A 116 -2.80 9.12 7.24
C THR A 116 -1.73 8.88 6.19
N PHE A 117 -1.42 9.86 5.34
CA PHE A 117 -0.36 9.74 4.32
C PHE A 117 1.04 9.65 4.92
N ALA A 118 1.32 10.47 5.94
CA ALA A 118 2.60 10.45 6.64
C ALA A 118 2.83 9.10 7.35
N ASP A 119 1.81 8.62 8.07
CA ASP A 119 1.82 7.34 8.78
C ASP A 119 1.98 6.16 7.82
N MET A 120 1.26 6.17 6.68
CA MET A 120 1.35 5.14 5.64
C MET A 120 2.78 4.97 5.10
N LEU A 121 3.52 6.08 4.97
CA LEU A 121 4.91 6.08 4.49
C LEU A 121 5.95 5.94 5.60
N GLY A 122 5.56 6.04 6.87
CA GLY A 122 6.48 6.01 8.02
C GLY A 122 7.31 7.29 8.19
N TYR A 123 6.87 8.41 7.63
CA TYR A 123 7.52 9.72 7.78
C TYR A 123 6.73 10.62 8.75
N ARG A 124 7.41 11.59 9.36
CA ARG A 124 6.73 12.74 9.95
C ARG A 124 6.31 13.71 8.84
N LYS A 125 5.21 14.45 9.02
CA LYS A 125 4.72 15.42 8.04
C LYS A 125 5.80 16.40 7.61
N GLU A 126 6.54 16.93 8.59
CA GLU A 126 7.59 17.94 8.39
C GLU A 126 8.77 17.42 7.55
N GLU A 127 8.99 16.10 7.53
CA GLU A 127 10.04 15.48 6.71
C GLU A 127 9.66 15.45 5.22
N LEU A 128 8.36 15.49 4.91
CA LEU A 128 7.82 15.43 3.56
C LEU A 128 7.66 16.83 2.95
N LEU A 129 7.32 17.85 3.75
CA LEU A 129 7.05 19.20 3.25
C LEU A 129 8.24 19.79 2.49
N GLY A 130 7.95 20.39 1.34
CA GLY A 130 8.92 21.04 0.45
C GLY A 130 9.82 20.09 -0.36
N LYS A 131 9.77 18.77 -0.10
CA LYS A 131 10.54 17.76 -0.84
C LYS A 131 9.92 17.43 -2.19
N ASN A 132 10.71 16.85 -3.08
CA ASN A 132 10.21 16.24 -4.31
C ASN A 132 9.65 14.85 -3.97
N GLY A 133 8.32 14.72 -3.94
CA GLY A 133 7.64 13.46 -3.63
C GLY A 133 7.95 12.35 -4.64
N ILE A 134 8.12 12.68 -5.92
CA ILE A 134 8.42 11.67 -6.96
C ILE A 134 9.77 11.00 -6.70
N GLU A 135 10.76 11.79 -6.28
CA GLU A 135 12.10 11.25 -5.99
C GLU A 135 12.15 10.52 -4.66
N LEU A 136 11.50 11.08 -3.63
CA LEU A 136 11.60 10.63 -2.25
C LEU A 136 10.79 9.36 -1.97
N ILE A 137 9.56 9.28 -2.49
CA ILE A 137 8.60 8.25 -2.05
C ILE A 137 8.16 7.32 -3.18
N SER A 138 8.61 7.51 -4.42
CA SER A 138 8.24 6.60 -5.53
C SER A 138 9.36 5.62 -5.86
N ALA A 139 8.97 4.37 -6.09
CA ALA A 139 9.89 3.36 -6.58
C ALA A 139 10.46 3.78 -7.96
N PRO A 140 11.73 3.48 -8.28
CA PRO A 140 12.36 3.88 -9.53
C PRO A 140 11.52 3.56 -10.78
N GLN A 141 10.93 2.36 -10.83
CA GLN A 141 10.08 1.89 -11.92
C GLN A 141 8.77 2.67 -12.08
N SER A 142 8.27 3.31 -11.01
CA SER A 142 7.01 4.06 -11.04
C SER A 142 7.21 5.55 -11.31
N ARG A 143 8.44 6.09 -11.19
CA ARG A 143 8.71 7.53 -11.35
C ARG A 143 8.26 8.09 -12.69
N SER A 144 8.50 7.37 -13.79
CA SER A 144 8.10 7.81 -15.13
C SER A 144 6.58 7.90 -15.28
N THR A 145 5.84 6.97 -14.67
CA THR A 145 4.38 6.99 -14.64
C THR A 145 3.85 8.15 -13.82
N LEU A 146 4.38 8.38 -12.61
CA LEU A 146 3.98 9.55 -11.81
C LEU A 146 4.26 10.87 -12.53
N GLN A 147 5.45 11.03 -13.12
CA GLN A 147 5.81 12.24 -13.88
C GLN A 147 4.85 12.47 -15.05
N ARG A 148 4.51 11.41 -15.80
CA ARG A 148 3.56 11.49 -16.90
C ARG A 148 2.18 11.89 -16.43
N MET A 149 1.65 11.25 -15.38
CA MET A 149 0.31 11.51 -14.87
C MET A 149 0.19 12.93 -14.27
N ILE A 150 1.23 13.37 -13.55
CA ILE A 150 1.32 14.73 -13.00
C ILE A 150 1.44 15.76 -14.13
N GLY A 151 2.33 15.54 -15.10
CA GLY A 151 2.59 16.46 -16.20
C GLY A 151 1.41 16.58 -17.19
N ALA A 152 0.70 15.49 -17.45
CA ALA A 152 -0.51 15.48 -18.26
C ALA A 152 -1.74 16.04 -17.53
N LEU A 153 -1.57 16.43 -16.25
CA LEU A 153 -2.63 16.85 -15.36
C LEU A 153 -3.81 15.84 -15.28
N SER A 154 -3.53 14.55 -15.46
CA SER A 154 -4.56 13.50 -15.53
C SER A 154 -5.28 13.31 -14.20
N THR A 155 -6.60 13.11 -14.27
CA THR A 155 -7.47 12.83 -13.13
C THR A 155 -7.86 11.36 -13.03
N ASP A 156 -7.45 10.54 -14.00
CA ASP A 156 -7.77 9.11 -13.99
C ASP A 156 -6.95 8.40 -12.90
N PRO A 157 -7.56 7.43 -12.19
CA PRO A 157 -6.83 6.64 -11.22
C PRO A 157 -5.76 5.80 -11.92
N TYR A 158 -4.60 5.65 -11.28
CA TYR A 158 -3.52 4.81 -11.77
C TYR A 158 -2.78 4.16 -10.62
N GLU A 159 -2.18 3.01 -10.89
CA GLU A 159 -1.38 2.29 -9.90
C GLU A 159 0.10 2.65 -9.99
N ALA A 160 0.76 2.63 -8.84
CA ALA A 160 2.18 2.86 -8.70
C ALA A 160 2.75 2.12 -7.50
N LEU A 161 4.08 2.01 -7.42
CA LEU A 161 4.78 1.53 -6.24
C LEU A 161 5.41 2.71 -5.51
N LEU A 162 5.12 2.80 -4.21
CA LEU A 162 5.75 3.76 -3.31
C LEU A 162 6.78 3.07 -2.41
N VAL A 163 7.70 3.86 -1.88
CA VAL A 163 8.79 3.47 -0.99
C VAL A 163 8.53 4.14 0.36
N ARG A 164 8.44 3.34 1.43
CA ARG A 164 8.36 3.84 2.81
C ARG A 164 9.73 4.33 3.29
N LYS A 165 9.78 5.01 4.44
CA LYS A 165 11.02 5.48 5.07
C LYS A 165 12.01 4.37 5.38
N ASP A 166 11.52 3.18 5.70
CA ASP A 166 12.33 1.99 5.97
C ASP A 166 12.89 1.33 4.69
N GLY A 167 12.49 1.81 3.50
CA GLY A 167 12.89 1.27 2.20
C GLY A 167 11.91 0.25 1.63
N SER A 168 10.86 -0.14 2.37
CA SER A 168 9.90 -1.13 1.90
C SER A 168 9.02 -0.60 0.77
N LEU A 169 8.80 -1.43 -0.25
CA LEU A 169 7.90 -1.15 -1.37
C LEU A 169 6.47 -1.57 -1.06
N PHE A 170 5.49 -0.83 -1.57
CA PHE A 170 4.08 -1.23 -1.55
C PHE A 170 3.27 -0.62 -2.70
N PRO A 171 2.26 -1.35 -3.21
CA PRO A 171 1.40 -0.86 -4.27
C PRO A 171 0.35 0.12 -3.76
N VAL A 172 0.15 1.19 -4.52
CA VAL A 172 -0.89 2.18 -4.28
C VAL A 172 -1.68 2.46 -5.54
N GLU A 173 -2.93 2.87 -5.34
CA GLU A 173 -3.76 3.51 -6.36
C GLU A 173 -3.78 5.02 -6.06
N ILE A 174 -3.44 5.83 -7.06
CA ILE A 174 -3.35 7.29 -6.95
C ILE A 174 -4.43 7.91 -7.84
N SER A 175 -5.23 8.81 -7.26
CA SER A 175 -6.22 9.62 -7.97
C SER A 175 -5.90 11.10 -7.83
N GLY A 176 -5.74 11.80 -8.95
CA GLY A 176 -5.40 13.22 -8.98
C GLY A 176 -6.63 14.12 -9.18
N LYS A 177 -6.66 15.26 -8.48
CA LYS A 177 -7.54 16.40 -8.81
C LYS A 177 -6.76 17.69 -8.88
N ASN A 178 -7.05 18.49 -9.90
CA ASN A 178 -6.36 19.73 -10.17
C ASN A 178 -7.02 20.81 -9.31
N ILE A 179 -6.27 21.47 -8.43
CA ILE A 179 -6.76 22.63 -7.69
C ILE A 179 -6.60 23.87 -8.58
N ASN A 180 -5.46 23.97 -9.27
CA ASN A 180 -5.19 24.94 -10.33
C ASN A 180 -4.17 24.35 -11.33
N GLU A 181 -3.59 25.19 -12.18
CA GLU A 181 -2.64 24.78 -13.24
C GLU A 181 -1.37 24.12 -12.69
N ASN A 182 -0.94 24.49 -11.48
CA ASN A 182 0.33 24.03 -10.91
C ASN A 182 0.14 23.12 -9.69
N VAL A 183 -0.95 23.30 -8.93
CA VAL A 183 -1.23 22.64 -7.66
C VAL A 183 -2.28 21.53 -7.83
N ARG A 184 -1.95 20.35 -7.29
CA ARG A 184 -2.76 19.13 -7.39
C ARG A 184 -2.97 18.50 -6.02
N LEU A 185 -4.16 17.95 -5.82
CA LEU A 185 -4.48 17.02 -4.75
C LEU A 185 -4.33 15.60 -5.29
N GLY A 186 -3.47 14.79 -4.69
CA GLY A 186 -3.40 13.35 -4.91
C GLY A 186 -4.04 12.63 -3.72
N VAL A 187 -5.02 11.77 -3.99
CA VAL A 187 -5.50 10.78 -3.02
C VAL A 187 -4.76 9.49 -3.31
N VAL A 188 -4.17 8.89 -2.28
CA VAL A 188 -3.32 7.71 -2.36
C VAL A 188 -3.94 6.63 -1.48
N ARG A 189 -4.26 5.49 -2.09
CA ARG A 189 -4.85 4.35 -1.41
C ARG A 189 -3.88 3.19 -1.44
N ASP A 190 -3.53 2.65 -0.28
CA ASP A 190 -2.81 1.39 -0.20
C ASP A 190 -3.72 0.25 -0.70
N ILE A 191 -3.25 -0.45 -1.73
CA ILE A 191 -4.00 -1.55 -2.37
C ILE A 191 -3.34 -2.91 -2.11
N THR A 192 -2.41 -3.01 -1.16
CA THR A 192 -1.71 -4.26 -0.83
C THR A 192 -2.69 -5.38 -0.50
N SER A 193 -3.70 -5.11 0.34
CA SER A 193 -4.72 -6.10 0.69
C SER A 193 -5.57 -6.52 -0.52
N ARG A 194 -5.96 -5.57 -1.38
CA ARG A 194 -6.71 -5.86 -2.62
C ARG A 194 -5.90 -6.76 -3.56
N ARG A 195 -4.63 -6.43 -3.77
CA ARG A 195 -3.71 -7.21 -4.62
C ARG A 195 -3.46 -8.61 -4.06
N CYS A 196 -3.26 -8.73 -2.74
CA CYS A 196 -3.14 -10.03 -2.06
C CYS A 196 -4.36 -10.93 -2.31
N GLN A 197 -5.57 -10.40 -2.14
CA GLN A 197 -6.81 -11.14 -2.41
C GLN A 197 -6.94 -11.56 -3.88
N GLN A 198 -6.54 -10.70 -4.81
CA GLN A 198 -6.51 -11.01 -6.24
C GLN A 198 -5.56 -12.17 -6.54
N ALA A 199 -4.33 -12.14 -6.00
CA ALA A 199 -3.36 -13.21 -6.20
C ALA A 199 -3.83 -14.55 -5.62
N VAL A 200 -4.39 -14.54 -4.40
CA VAL A 200 -4.98 -15.74 -3.78
C VAL A 200 -6.06 -16.33 -4.68
N SER A 201 -6.96 -15.48 -5.19
CA SER A 201 -8.03 -15.90 -6.10
C SER A 201 -7.48 -16.50 -7.41
N ARG A 202 -6.46 -15.87 -8.00
CA ARG A 202 -5.80 -16.34 -9.22
C ARG A 202 -5.09 -17.69 -9.03
N VAL A 203 -4.36 -17.85 -7.94
CA VAL A 203 -3.71 -19.11 -7.58
C VAL A 203 -4.74 -20.21 -7.34
N GLN A 204 -5.84 -19.89 -6.65
CA GLN A 204 -6.93 -20.84 -6.44
C GLN A 204 -7.58 -21.26 -7.77
N GLN A 205 -7.84 -20.32 -8.68
CA GLN A 205 -8.40 -20.62 -10.00
C GLN A 205 -7.46 -21.52 -10.82
N ALA A 206 -6.17 -21.16 -10.90
CA ALA A 206 -5.16 -22.00 -11.55
C ALA A 206 -5.08 -23.39 -10.93
N GLY A 207 -5.23 -23.45 -9.61
CA GLY A 207 -5.32 -24.65 -8.82
C GLY A 207 -6.50 -25.53 -9.14
N LEU A 208 -7.66 -24.96 -9.50
CA LEU A 208 -8.86 -25.72 -9.92
C LEU A 208 -8.71 -26.30 -11.32
N GLU A 209 -8.02 -25.58 -12.22
CA GLU A 209 -7.74 -26.02 -13.59
C GLU A 209 -6.67 -27.13 -13.66
N ALA A 210 -5.87 -27.30 -12.61
CA ALA A 210 -4.90 -28.39 -12.52
C ALA A 210 -5.62 -29.75 -12.37
N ASP A 211 -5.16 -30.80 -13.04
CA ASP A 211 -5.72 -32.16 -12.93
C ASP A 211 -4.65 -33.21 -12.59
N ARG A 212 -3.38 -32.80 -12.55
CA ARG A 212 -2.21 -33.61 -12.26
C ARG A 212 -1.16 -32.82 -11.50
N ILE A 213 -0.29 -33.52 -10.77
CA ILE A 213 0.67 -32.88 -9.86
C ILE A 213 1.73 -32.04 -10.59
N ASP A 214 2.13 -32.41 -11.79
CA ASP A 214 3.04 -31.66 -12.66
C ASP A 214 2.47 -30.31 -13.14
N HIS A 215 1.14 -30.12 -13.09
CA HIS A 215 0.54 -28.79 -13.32
C HIS A 215 0.85 -27.79 -12.20
N MET A 216 1.40 -28.23 -11.07
CA MET A 216 1.87 -27.33 -10.01
C MET A 216 2.89 -26.31 -10.51
N ALA A 217 3.72 -26.66 -11.51
CA ALA A 217 4.64 -25.71 -12.13
C ALA A 217 3.92 -24.48 -12.72
N LYS A 218 2.73 -24.68 -13.33
CA LYS A 218 1.89 -23.59 -13.85
C LYS A 218 1.27 -22.76 -12.73
N VAL A 219 0.83 -23.41 -11.64
CA VAL A 219 0.28 -22.71 -10.46
C VAL A 219 1.34 -21.81 -9.82
N VAL A 220 2.56 -22.34 -9.63
CA VAL A 220 3.69 -21.59 -9.08
C VAL A 220 4.12 -20.45 -10.01
N ARG A 221 4.08 -20.65 -11.34
CA ARG A 221 4.31 -19.58 -12.31
C ARG A 221 3.30 -18.43 -12.16
N ILE A 222 2.00 -18.75 -12.10
CA ILE A 222 0.95 -17.74 -11.92
C ILE A 222 1.13 -16.99 -10.60
N MET A 223 1.42 -17.71 -9.51
CA MET A 223 1.75 -17.08 -8.24
C MET A 223 2.95 -16.13 -8.36
N CYS A 224 4.02 -16.54 -9.05
CA CYS A 224 5.19 -15.70 -9.27
C CYS A 224 4.86 -14.43 -10.05
N ASP A 225 4.01 -14.52 -11.08
CA ASP A 225 3.57 -13.35 -11.86
C ASP A 225 2.78 -12.37 -10.99
N GLU A 226 1.84 -12.87 -10.18
CA GLU A 226 1.05 -12.02 -9.28
C GLU A 226 1.91 -11.34 -8.20
N LEU A 227 2.95 -12.02 -7.70
CA LEU A 227 3.90 -11.45 -6.74
C LEU A 227 4.79 -10.38 -7.39
N GLU A 228 5.20 -10.58 -8.64
CA GLU A 228 5.96 -9.58 -9.41
C GLU A 228 5.09 -8.36 -9.74
N ASP A 229 3.82 -8.57 -10.10
CA ASP A 229 2.84 -7.51 -10.33
C ASP A 229 2.54 -6.68 -9.08
N MET A 230 2.68 -7.27 -7.89
CA MET A 230 2.64 -6.54 -6.61
C MET A 230 3.87 -5.66 -6.37
N GLY A 231 4.90 -5.79 -7.21
CA GLY A 231 6.15 -5.06 -7.08
C GLY A 231 7.08 -5.62 -6.01
N LEU A 232 6.90 -6.90 -5.62
CA LEU A 232 7.79 -7.53 -4.65
C LEU A 232 9.15 -7.81 -5.29
N PRO A 233 10.26 -7.36 -4.69
CA PRO A 233 11.60 -7.67 -5.14
C PRO A 233 12.05 -9.03 -4.62
N PHE A 234 11.95 -10.05 -5.45
CA PHE A 234 12.41 -11.41 -5.14
C PHE A 234 13.23 -12.00 -6.29
N GLU A 235 14.07 -12.98 -5.96
CA GLU A 235 14.89 -13.72 -6.90
C GLU A 235 14.15 -14.93 -7.48
N ALA A 236 13.37 -15.63 -6.65
CA ALA A 236 12.49 -16.73 -7.03
C ALA A 236 11.46 -17.00 -5.94
N VAL A 237 10.35 -17.61 -6.32
CA VAL A 237 9.34 -18.19 -5.43
C VAL A 237 9.13 -19.64 -5.81
N GLY A 238 8.83 -20.50 -4.83
CA GLY A 238 8.59 -21.90 -5.10
C GLY A 238 7.80 -22.62 -4.04
N VAL A 239 7.36 -23.82 -4.37
CA VAL A 239 6.67 -24.73 -3.47
C VAL A 239 7.51 -25.99 -3.34
N ASN A 240 7.86 -26.33 -2.11
CA ASN A 240 8.54 -27.58 -1.79
C ASN A 240 7.52 -28.55 -1.21
N ILE A 241 7.38 -29.72 -1.81
CA ILE A 241 6.62 -30.86 -1.30
C ILE A 241 7.61 -31.76 -0.56
N ILE A 242 7.28 -32.08 0.69
CA ILE A 242 8.09 -32.93 1.55
C ILE A 242 7.25 -34.18 1.83
N ASP A 243 7.61 -35.28 1.20
CA ASP A 243 6.94 -36.57 1.36
C ASP A 243 7.91 -37.54 2.03
N GLU A 244 7.77 -37.65 3.36
CA GLU A 244 8.59 -38.52 4.18
C GLU A 244 8.30 -40.01 3.95
N GLU A 245 7.08 -40.36 3.53
CA GLU A 245 6.65 -41.75 3.33
C GLU A 245 7.33 -42.35 2.10
N ASN A 246 7.44 -41.56 1.03
CA ASN A 246 8.04 -41.98 -0.24
C ASN A 246 9.51 -41.54 -0.42
N ASP A 247 10.13 -40.94 0.61
CA ASP A 247 11.48 -40.35 0.55
C ASP A 247 11.64 -39.33 -0.60
N GLN A 248 10.62 -38.49 -0.83
CA GLN A 248 10.62 -37.51 -1.93
C GLN A 248 10.69 -36.08 -1.42
N PHE A 249 11.59 -35.29 -2.02
CA PHE A 249 11.58 -33.84 -1.96
C PHE A 249 11.36 -33.31 -3.38
N ILE A 250 10.23 -32.64 -3.61
CA ILE A 250 9.88 -32.09 -4.92
C ILE A 250 9.78 -30.58 -4.80
N SER A 251 10.54 -29.84 -5.62
CA SER A 251 10.50 -28.39 -5.66
C SER A 251 9.96 -27.91 -7.00
N TYR A 252 8.97 -27.03 -6.94
CA TYR A 252 8.48 -26.25 -8.07
C TYR A 252 8.90 -24.80 -7.85
N SER A 253 9.70 -24.24 -8.75
CA SER A 253 10.21 -22.88 -8.60
C SER A 253 9.97 -22.06 -9.85
N ALA A 254 9.75 -20.75 -9.66
CA ALA A 254 9.53 -19.78 -10.72
C ALA A 254 10.30 -18.49 -10.46
N TYR A 255 10.79 -17.89 -11.55
CA TYR A 255 11.59 -16.66 -11.55
C TYR A 255 10.81 -15.48 -12.11
N PRO A 256 10.96 -14.27 -11.56
CA PRO A 256 10.35 -13.10 -12.17
C PRO A 256 10.88 -12.85 -13.58
N GLU A 257 10.14 -12.11 -14.40
CA GLU A 257 10.51 -11.77 -15.78
C GLU A 257 11.88 -11.11 -15.84
N SER A 258 12.15 -10.21 -14.88
CA SER A 258 13.45 -9.55 -14.70
C SER A 258 14.66 -10.51 -14.56
N LYS A 259 14.44 -11.80 -14.29
CA LYS A 259 15.46 -12.85 -14.15
C LYS A 259 15.48 -13.85 -15.33
N GLY A 260 14.76 -13.52 -16.40
CA GLY A 260 14.70 -14.29 -17.64
C GLY A 260 13.53 -15.28 -17.71
N TYR A 261 12.48 -15.08 -16.90
CA TYR A 261 11.17 -15.76 -16.97
C TYR A 261 11.24 -17.28 -17.18
N ARG A 262 11.58 -18.03 -16.12
CA ARG A 262 11.74 -19.49 -16.14
C ARG A 262 10.98 -20.15 -15.00
N SER A 263 10.61 -21.42 -15.19
CA SER A 263 10.13 -22.30 -14.12
C SER A 263 10.76 -23.68 -14.24
N PHE A 264 10.96 -24.34 -13.10
CA PHE A 264 11.60 -25.63 -13.03
C PHE A 264 10.87 -26.53 -12.03
N GLN A 265 10.87 -27.82 -12.32
CA GLN A 265 10.55 -28.87 -11.37
C GLN A 265 11.82 -29.66 -11.10
N ASP A 266 12.06 -29.96 -9.83
CA ASP A 266 13.16 -30.80 -9.40
C ASP A 266 12.67 -31.81 -8.37
N ALA A 267 13.11 -33.06 -8.47
CA ALA A 267 12.71 -34.14 -7.57
C ALA A 267 13.94 -34.94 -7.16
N ARG A 268 14.09 -35.20 -5.85
CA ARG A 268 15.28 -35.84 -5.26
C ARG A 268 14.91 -36.64 -4.00
N SER A 269 15.80 -37.55 -3.60
CA SER A 269 15.66 -38.26 -2.32
C SER A 269 15.76 -37.28 -1.16
N LEU A 270 14.75 -37.28 -0.29
CA LEU A 270 14.68 -36.39 0.87
C LEU A 270 15.83 -36.69 1.84
N GLN A 271 16.06 -37.97 2.14
CA GLN A 271 17.13 -38.41 3.04
C GLN A 271 18.52 -38.03 2.53
N GLN A 272 18.83 -38.32 1.26
CA GLN A 272 20.13 -37.95 0.68
C GLN A 272 20.33 -36.43 0.67
N PHE A 273 19.26 -35.67 0.41
CA PHE A 273 19.34 -34.22 0.39
C PHE A 273 19.60 -33.64 1.79
N MET A 274 18.93 -34.14 2.83
CA MET A 274 19.18 -33.76 4.22
C MET A 274 20.55 -34.18 4.75
N GLN A 275 21.12 -35.27 4.22
CA GLN A 275 22.48 -35.70 4.56
C GLN A 275 23.52 -34.75 3.96
N SER A 276 23.29 -34.31 2.72
CA SER A 276 24.22 -33.47 1.96
C SER A 276 24.11 -31.99 2.31
N HIS A 277 22.94 -31.52 2.79
CA HIS A 277 22.66 -30.10 3.02
C HIS A 277 22.01 -29.84 4.38
N ALA A 278 22.76 -29.19 5.28
CA ALA A 278 22.27 -28.77 6.61
C ALA A 278 21.06 -27.81 6.56
N PRO A 279 20.96 -26.84 5.61
CA PRO A 279 19.79 -25.97 5.50
C PRO A 279 18.46 -26.73 5.34
N ILE A 280 18.44 -27.81 4.56
CA ILE A 280 17.23 -28.61 4.33
C ILE A 280 16.80 -29.34 5.60
N ARG A 281 17.75 -29.86 6.38
CA ARG A 281 17.46 -30.45 7.69
C ARG A 281 16.85 -29.43 8.65
N GLY A 282 17.38 -28.21 8.63
CA GLY A 282 16.84 -27.07 9.38
C GLY A 282 15.40 -26.75 8.96
N LEU A 283 15.14 -26.65 7.66
CA LEU A 283 13.81 -26.42 7.08
C LEU A 283 12.80 -27.48 7.54
N VAL A 284 13.11 -28.77 7.34
CA VAL A 284 12.23 -29.89 7.74
C VAL A 284 11.94 -29.86 9.24
N SER A 285 12.93 -29.53 10.07
CA SER A 285 12.74 -29.38 11.52
C SER A 285 11.82 -28.21 11.90
N HIS A 286 11.86 -27.09 11.15
CA HIS A 286 10.97 -25.95 11.38
C HIS A 286 9.56 -26.20 10.85
N TRP A 287 9.43 -26.84 9.69
CA TRP A 287 8.16 -27.27 9.12
C TRP A 287 7.38 -28.16 10.08
N ARG A 288 8.03 -29.17 10.69
CA ARG A 288 7.41 -30.03 11.72
C ARG A 288 6.89 -29.26 12.94
N ARG A 289 7.42 -28.06 13.20
CA ARG A 289 6.99 -27.17 14.29
C ARG A 289 5.94 -26.15 13.83
N ASN A 290 5.54 -26.18 12.56
CA ASN A 290 4.61 -25.24 11.92
C ASN A 290 4.98 -23.77 12.16
N LYS A 291 6.27 -23.45 12.08
CA LYS A 291 6.80 -22.09 12.24
C LYS A 291 7.32 -21.57 10.90
N VAL A 292 7.06 -20.29 10.63
CA VAL A 292 7.74 -19.56 9.55
C VAL A 292 9.24 -19.68 9.78
N TRP A 293 9.96 -20.04 8.73
CA TRP A 293 11.40 -20.18 8.75
C TRP A 293 12.01 -19.06 7.90
N GLU A 294 12.82 -18.23 8.54
CA GLU A 294 13.54 -17.12 7.90
C GLU A 294 15.03 -17.32 8.12
N ARG A 295 15.83 -17.10 7.08
CA ARG A 295 17.29 -17.26 7.16
C ARG A 295 18.00 -16.35 6.17
N GLU A 296 18.97 -15.57 6.66
CA GLU A 296 19.92 -14.88 5.79
C GLU A 296 20.81 -15.90 5.06
N VAL A 297 21.06 -15.64 3.79
CA VAL A 297 21.76 -16.60 2.94
C VAL A 297 23.25 -16.63 3.26
N ASP A 298 23.74 -17.80 3.68
CA ASP A 298 25.13 -18.05 4.03
C ASP A 298 25.83 -18.96 3.01
N GLU A 299 27.09 -19.29 3.29
CA GLU A 299 27.95 -20.05 2.38
C GLU A 299 27.42 -21.48 2.11
N GLU A 300 26.76 -22.10 3.10
CA GLU A 300 26.11 -23.41 2.94
C GLU A 300 24.98 -23.35 1.93
N PHE A 301 24.12 -22.33 2.01
CA PHE A 301 23.05 -22.14 1.03
C PHE A 301 23.60 -21.81 -0.35
N ALA A 302 24.63 -20.96 -0.43
CA ALA A 302 25.28 -20.64 -1.69
C ALA A 302 25.85 -21.89 -2.36
N GLN A 303 26.38 -22.84 -1.59
CA GLN A 303 26.80 -24.14 -2.09
C GLN A 303 25.62 -24.95 -2.62
N MET A 304 24.54 -25.08 -1.84
CA MET A 304 23.33 -25.78 -2.26
C MET A 304 22.78 -25.27 -3.59
N VAL A 305 22.77 -23.95 -3.78
CA VAL A 305 22.29 -23.33 -5.03
C VAL A 305 23.19 -23.67 -6.21
N ARG A 306 24.52 -23.67 -6.03
CA ARG A 306 25.48 -24.05 -7.08
C ARG A 306 25.28 -25.49 -7.57
N GLU A 307 24.82 -26.36 -6.69
CA GLU A 307 24.54 -27.78 -6.98
C GLU A 307 23.10 -28.02 -7.47
N SER A 308 22.25 -26.99 -7.48
CA SER A 308 20.84 -27.10 -7.86
C SER A 308 20.56 -26.65 -9.29
N PRO A 309 19.41 -27.05 -9.88
CA PRO A 309 18.95 -26.55 -11.18
C PRO A 309 18.75 -25.02 -11.24
N MET A 310 18.65 -24.34 -10.09
CA MET A 310 18.51 -22.89 -10.01
C MET A 310 19.76 -22.15 -10.52
N GLY A 311 20.91 -22.83 -10.51
CA GLY A 311 22.18 -22.33 -11.04
C GLY A 311 22.77 -21.15 -10.26
N SER A 312 23.97 -20.72 -10.66
CA SER A 312 24.72 -19.66 -9.98
C SER A 312 24.12 -18.25 -10.14
N SER A 313 23.14 -18.07 -11.02
CA SER A 313 22.45 -16.78 -11.21
C SER A 313 21.41 -16.48 -10.14
N TYR A 314 20.97 -17.49 -9.38
CA TYR A 314 20.07 -17.33 -8.25
C TYR A 314 20.89 -17.00 -6.99
N SER A 315 20.68 -15.83 -6.40
CA SER A 315 21.42 -15.40 -5.20
C SER A 315 20.55 -14.54 -4.30
N PRO A 316 19.55 -15.13 -3.61
CA PRO A 316 18.73 -14.40 -2.65
C PRO A 316 19.59 -13.88 -1.49
N ALA A 317 19.17 -12.76 -0.91
CA ALA A 317 19.76 -12.22 0.32
C ALA A 317 19.11 -12.83 1.57
N LEU A 318 17.81 -13.11 1.48
CA LEU A 318 17.00 -13.63 2.58
C LEU A 318 16.03 -14.68 2.05
N MET A 319 15.89 -15.79 2.76
CA MET A 319 14.90 -16.82 2.52
C MET A 319 13.75 -16.67 3.50
N VAL A 320 12.52 -16.79 3.01
CA VAL A 320 11.30 -16.88 3.84
C VAL A 320 10.50 -18.10 3.39
N ASP A 321 10.25 -19.01 4.32
CA ASP A 321 9.51 -20.24 4.11
C ASP A 321 8.29 -20.29 5.05
N VAL A 322 7.11 -20.47 4.46
CA VAL A 322 5.87 -20.65 5.21
C VAL A 322 5.40 -22.10 5.10
N PRO A 323 5.30 -22.83 6.22
CA PRO A 323 4.86 -24.21 6.21
C PRO A 323 3.37 -24.36 5.96
N PHE A 324 3.01 -25.49 5.35
CA PHE A 324 1.66 -26.01 5.22
C PHE A 324 1.71 -27.56 5.23
N PRO A 325 0.58 -28.28 5.37
CA PRO A 325 0.59 -29.73 5.64
C PRO A 325 1.43 -30.60 4.69
N GLN A 326 1.52 -30.29 3.40
CA GLN A 326 2.26 -31.08 2.41
C GLN A 326 3.70 -30.58 2.18
N GLY A 327 4.11 -29.47 2.81
CA GLY A 327 5.45 -28.91 2.63
C GLY A 327 5.55 -27.41 2.96
N THR A 328 6.26 -26.65 2.11
CA THR A 328 6.57 -25.24 2.38
C THR A 328 6.43 -24.39 1.12
N LEU A 329 5.96 -23.15 1.31
CA LEU A 329 5.99 -22.09 0.29
C LEU A 329 7.20 -21.21 0.58
N VAL A 330 8.14 -21.16 -0.36
CA VAL A 330 9.42 -20.48 -0.22
C VAL A 330 9.50 -19.26 -1.12
N MET A 331 10.10 -18.18 -0.62
CA MET A 331 10.50 -17.01 -1.39
C MET A 331 11.92 -16.61 -1.03
N GLY A 332 12.77 -16.47 -2.06
CA GLY A 332 14.08 -15.86 -1.91
C GLY A 332 14.01 -14.37 -2.27
N LEU A 333 14.14 -13.50 -1.29
CA LEU A 333 14.10 -12.04 -1.47
C LEU A 333 15.44 -11.52 -1.98
N SER A 334 15.41 -10.53 -2.88
CA SER A 334 16.63 -9.89 -3.42
C SER A 334 17.34 -9.02 -2.38
N SER A 335 16.63 -8.57 -1.34
CA SER A 335 17.18 -7.76 -0.25
C SER A 335 16.27 -7.85 0.98
N SER A 336 16.88 -7.84 2.17
CA SER A 336 16.16 -7.76 3.45
C SER A 336 15.63 -6.36 3.76
N ARG A 337 16.00 -5.33 2.97
CA ARG A 337 15.65 -3.92 3.23
C ARG A 337 14.49 -3.39 2.40
N THR A 338 14.11 -4.09 1.34
CA THR A 338 13.14 -3.58 0.35
C THR A 338 11.72 -4.04 0.58
N VAL A 339 11.49 -4.90 1.58
CA VAL A 339 10.16 -5.34 2.03
C VAL A 339 10.20 -5.59 3.54
N ARG A 340 9.08 -5.40 4.22
CA ARG A 340 8.93 -5.86 5.62
C ARG A 340 8.69 -7.37 5.61
N ILE A 341 9.52 -8.12 6.34
CA ILE A 341 9.46 -9.58 6.36
C ILE A 341 8.09 -10.08 6.86
N GLU A 342 7.50 -9.39 7.84
CA GLU A 342 6.16 -9.70 8.37
C GLU A 342 5.07 -9.61 7.31
N ASP A 343 5.14 -8.62 6.40
CA ASP A 343 4.19 -8.47 5.29
C ASP A 343 4.35 -9.63 4.28
N VAL A 344 5.61 -9.98 3.97
CA VAL A 344 5.91 -11.12 3.07
C VAL A 344 5.41 -12.42 3.69
N ALA A 345 5.72 -12.69 4.96
CA ALA A 345 5.26 -13.88 5.66
C ALA A 345 3.73 -13.96 5.70
N THR A 346 3.05 -12.84 5.95
CA THR A 346 1.57 -12.78 5.94
C THR A 346 1.00 -13.08 4.56
N LEU A 347 1.59 -12.51 3.51
CA LEU A 347 1.18 -12.78 2.12
C LEU A 347 1.42 -14.24 1.72
N LEU A 348 2.60 -14.79 2.01
CA LEU A 348 2.92 -16.19 1.75
C LEU A 348 2.00 -17.11 2.56
N GLN A 349 1.62 -16.75 3.78
CA GLN A 349 0.66 -17.52 4.56
C GLN A 349 -0.76 -17.48 3.99
N ALA A 350 -1.18 -16.36 3.40
CA ALA A 350 -2.44 -16.30 2.67
C ALA A 350 -2.41 -17.18 1.40
N LEU A 351 -1.27 -17.23 0.70
CA LEU A 351 -1.07 -18.05 -0.50
C LEU A 351 -0.85 -19.54 -0.19
N SER A 352 -0.30 -19.90 0.98
CA SER A 352 -0.05 -21.30 1.34
C SER A 352 -1.34 -22.09 1.59
N GLN A 353 -2.41 -21.43 2.02
CA GLN A 353 -3.72 -22.04 2.23
C GLN A 353 -4.32 -22.65 0.94
N PRO A 354 -4.53 -21.88 -0.16
CA PRO A 354 -5.01 -22.46 -1.40
C PRO A 354 -4.03 -23.49 -1.95
N LEU A 355 -2.71 -23.27 -1.86
CA LEU A 355 -1.71 -24.25 -2.31
C LEU A 355 -1.83 -25.60 -1.60
N SER A 356 -2.05 -25.60 -0.29
CA SER A 356 -2.28 -26.83 0.47
C SER A 356 -3.53 -27.58 -0.01
N CYS A 357 -4.62 -26.86 -0.25
CA CYS A 357 -5.85 -27.46 -0.80
C CYS A 357 -5.64 -28.04 -2.20
N ILE A 358 -4.90 -27.32 -3.06
CA ILE A 358 -4.58 -27.76 -4.42
C ILE A 358 -3.74 -29.04 -4.37
N LEU A 359 -2.65 -29.04 -3.59
CA LEU A 359 -1.76 -30.19 -3.46
C LEU A 359 -2.49 -31.42 -2.93
N LYS A 360 -3.29 -31.26 -1.87
CA LYS A 360 -4.11 -32.34 -1.32
C LYS A 360 -5.01 -32.96 -2.40
N ARG A 361 -5.72 -32.13 -3.15
CA ARG A 361 -6.62 -32.59 -4.22
C ARG A 361 -5.86 -33.32 -5.33
N LEU A 362 -4.71 -32.80 -5.76
CA LEU A 362 -3.91 -33.41 -6.81
C LEU A 362 -3.33 -34.77 -6.38
N GLN A 363 -2.87 -34.89 -5.14
CA GLN A 363 -2.42 -36.16 -4.55
C GLN A 363 -3.56 -37.18 -4.43
N GLU A 364 -4.76 -36.75 -4.04
CA GLU A 364 -5.95 -37.60 -4.01
C GLU A 364 -6.33 -38.10 -5.41
N ILE A 365 -6.30 -37.23 -6.43
CA ILE A 365 -6.54 -37.61 -7.83
C ILE A 365 -5.54 -38.65 -8.30
N GLU A 366 -4.25 -38.46 -8.00
CA GLU A 366 -3.19 -39.39 -8.37
C GLU A 366 -3.38 -40.76 -7.71
N SER A 367 -3.64 -40.78 -6.41
CA SER A 367 -3.92 -42.00 -5.63
C SER A 367 -5.11 -42.77 -6.20
N LEU A 368 -6.24 -42.09 -6.45
CA LEU A 368 -7.43 -42.70 -7.05
C LEU A 368 -7.17 -43.23 -8.46
N THR A 369 -6.34 -42.53 -9.24
CA THR A 369 -5.95 -42.96 -10.58
C THR A 369 -5.12 -44.25 -10.54
N VAL A 370 -4.21 -44.38 -9.59
CA VAL A 370 -3.42 -45.60 -9.37
C VAL A 370 -4.33 -46.76 -8.96
N GLN A 371 -5.21 -46.55 -7.98
CA GLN A 371 -6.16 -47.58 -7.52
C GLN A 371 -7.09 -48.07 -8.65
N LEU A 372 -7.61 -47.13 -9.46
CA LEU A 372 -8.48 -47.47 -10.59
C LEU A 372 -7.73 -48.24 -11.69
N ARG A 373 -6.45 -47.96 -11.91
CA ARG A 373 -5.60 -48.75 -12.82
C ARG A 373 -5.35 -50.16 -12.30
N GLN A 374 -5.10 -50.31 -10.99
CA GLN A 374 -4.91 -51.62 -10.35
C GLN A 374 -6.18 -52.47 -10.45
N ALA A 375 -7.33 -51.92 -10.07
CA ALA A 375 -8.62 -52.62 -10.15
C ALA A 375 -8.96 -53.08 -11.58
N ARG A 376 -8.69 -52.24 -12.59
CA ARG A 376 -8.87 -52.61 -14.01
C ARG A 376 -7.88 -53.68 -14.47
N GLY A 377 -6.63 -53.63 -14.02
CA GLY A 377 -5.63 -54.64 -14.32
C GLY A 377 -5.99 -56.01 -13.73
N GLU A 378 -6.52 -56.03 -12.51
CA GLU A 378 -7.02 -57.23 -11.84
C GLU A 378 -8.27 -57.80 -12.52
N GLU A 379 -9.21 -56.97 -12.99
CA GLU A 379 -10.37 -57.43 -13.76
C GLU A 379 -9.99 -58.05 -15.11
N VAL A 380 -8.96 -57.53 -15.78
CA VAL A 380 -8.47 -58.10 -17.05
C VAL A 380 -7.73 -59.41 -16.80
N ALA A 381 -6.94 -59.51 -15.73
CA ALA A 381 -6.26 -60.74 -15.33
C ALA A 381 -7.21 -61.82 -14.80
N ALA A 382 -8.35 -61.44 -14.20
CA ALA A 382 -9.37 -62.38 -13.73
C ALA A 382 -10.31 -62.89 -14.85
N LYS A 383 -10.32 -62.22 -16.01
CA LYS A 383 -11.11 -62.62 -17.20
C LYS A 383 -10.28 -63.36 -18.26
N ALA A 384 -8.96 -63.38 -18.13
CA ALA A 384 -8.03 -64.16 -18.95
C ALA A 384 -7.72 -65.49 -18.27
#